data_AF-A0A1T4JQL1-F1
#
_entry.id   AF-A0A1T4JQL1-F1
#
_cell.length_a   1.000
_cell.length_b   1.000
_cell.length_c   1.000
_cell.angle_alpha   90.00
_cell.angle_beta   90.00
_cell.angle_gamma   90.00
#
_symmetry.space_group_name_H-M   'P 1'
#
loop_
_entity.id
_entity.type
_entity.pdbx_description
1 polymer ?
#
loop_
_entity_poly.entity_id
_entity_poly.type
_entity_poly.pdbx_seq_one_letter_code
_entity_poly.pdbx_strand_id
1 'polypeptide(L)'
;MSHKLLSRGLVIAIIITMLAFAVVGCASPQNTNDPNTTEDNTQDQAGDQAEAQQNNQQNQERIAELEEKLQLVTQDNSEGGCTAGCHQGEYNLQNQIKDIEGHPDVEASSLEECLQCHASGELAFKTVIHKSHLIEGEHYTEDYDKNCINCHNISEDGEITVDGLDNQENGNDANNTEDENNQG
;
A
#
# COMPACT_ATOMS: atom_id res chain seq x y z
N MET A 1 -10.96 -43.85 6.29
CA MET A 1 -11.41 -43.24 5.02
C MET A 1 -10.55 -42.01 4.80
N SER A 2 -9.54 -42.15 3.93
CA SER A 2 -8.41 -41.23 3.79
C SER A 2 -8.42 -40.66 2.37
N HIS A 3 -8.92 -39.42 2.21
CA HIS A 3 -9.00 -38.74 0.90
C HIS A 3 -8.57 -37.27 0.95
N LYS A 4 -7.57 -36.90 1.78
CA LYS A 4 -7.06 -35.51 1.82
C LYS A 4 -5.59 -35.32 1.44
N LEU A 5 -4.89 -36.37 1.01
CA LEU A 5 -3.45 -36.31 0.73
C LEU A 5 -3.07 -36.21 -0.77
N LEU A 6 -4.03 -36.25 -1.70
CA LEU A 6 -3.75 -36.32 -3.14
C LEU A 6 -3.73 -34.98 -3.89
N SER A 7 -4.17 -33.85 -3.31
CA SER A 7 -4.26 -32.59 -4.07
C SER A 7 -2.99 -31.72 -4.03
N ARG A 8 -2.06 -31.95 -3.10
CA ARG A 8 -0.85 -31.11 -2.95
C ARG A 8 0.34 -31.56 -3.78
N GLY A 9 0.40 -32.84 -4.18
CA GLY A 9 1.51 -33.36 -5.00
C GLY A 9 1.42 -33.00 -6.48
N LEU A 10 0.20 -32.77 -7.01
CA LEU A 10 -0.01 -32.52 -8.44
C LEU A 10 0.39 -31.10 -8.87
N VAL A 11 0.25 -30.12 -7.99
CA VAL A 11 0.59 -28.71 -8.29
C VAL A 11 2.09 -28.50 -8.41
N ILE A 12 2.90 -29.20 -7.59
CA ILE A 12 4.36 -29.07 -7.59
C ILE A 12 4.97 -29.71 -8.86
N ALA A 13 4.36 -30.78 -9.39
CA ALA A 13 4.83 -31.44 -10.61
C ALA A 13 4.67 -30.56 -11.88
N ILE A 14 3.66 -29.68 -11.92
CA ILE A 14 3.39 -28.80 -13.07
C ILE A 14 4.39 -27.63 -13.14
N ILE A 15 4.83 -27.10 -11.99
CA ILE A 15 5.80 -25.99 -11.94
C ILE A 15 7.19 -26.43 -12.41
N ILE A 16 7.60 -27.67 -12.10
CA ILE A 16 8.91 -28.19 -12.53
C ILE A 16 8.94 -28.53 -14.03
N THR A 17 7.80 -28.86 -14.65
CA THR A 17 7.76 -29.18 -16.10
C THR A 17 7.72 -27.95 -17.01
N MET A 18 7.32 -26.77 -16.53
CA MET A 18 7.36 -25.54 -17.33
C MET A 18 8.75 -24.90 -17.46
N LEU A 19 9.75 -25.33 -16.67
CA LEU A 19 11.11 -24.78 -16.73
C LEU A 19 12.03 -25.44 -17.78
N ALA A 20 11.54 -26.42 -18.55
CA ALA A 20 12.36 -27.24 -19.46
C ALA A 20 12.19 -26.94 -20.97
N PHE A 21 11.39 -25.93 -21.36
CA PHE A 21 11.10 -25.63 -22.78
C PHE A 21 11.48 -24.20 -23.22
N ALA A 22 12.68 -23.74 -22.88
CA ALA A 22 13.22 -22.47 -23.38
C ALA A 22 14.58 -22.61 -24.11
N VAL A 23 14.82 -23.75 -24.79
CA VAL A 23 15.98 -23.90 -25.68
C VAL A 23 15.52 -24.43 -27.04
N VAL A 24 14.81 -23.60 -27.81
CA VAL A 24 14.58 -23.83 -29.25
C VAL A 24 14.84 -22.53 -29.99
N GLY A 25 16.04 -22.44 -30.55
CA GLY A 25 16.30 -22.01 -31.94
C GLY A 25 15.85 -20.64 -32.41
N CYS A 26 16.83 -19.77 -32.66
CA CYS A 26 16.91 -19.07 -33.95
C CYS A 26 18.28 -19.35 -34.55
N ALA A 27 18.37 -20.46 -35.30
CA ALA A 27 19.42 -20.66 -36.28
C ALA A 27 19.03 -19.86 -37.53
N SER A 28 19.70 -18.72 -37.74
CA SER A 28 19.55 -17.94 -38.97
C SER A 28 20.22 -18.69 -40.14
N PRO A 29 19.59 -18.75 -41.32
CA PRO A 29 20.20 -19.34 -42.51
C PRO A 29 21.39 -18.48 -42.99
N GLN A 30 22.54 -19.12 -43.18
CA GLN A 30 23.67 -18.56 -43.91
C GLN A 30 23.27 -18.33 -45.37
N ASN A 31 23.12 -17.08 -45.77
CA ASN A 31 22.99 -16.70 -47.17
C ASN A 31 24.38 -16.72 -47.82
N THR A 32 24.44 -17.36 -48.98
CA THR A 32 25.63 -17.67 -49.75
C THR A 32 26.18 -16.45 -50.50
N ASN A 33 27.48 -16.22 -50.34
CA ASN A 33 28.44 -15.74 -51.35
C ASN A 33 27.95 -14.73 -52.39
N ASP A 34 28.28 -13.45 -52.16
CA ASP A 34 28.44 -12.46 -53.22
C ASP A 34 29.81 -11.77 -53.05
N PRO A 35 30.80 -11.97 -53.94
CA PRO A 35 32.14 -11.43 -53.76
C PRO A 35 32.30 -10.15 -54.59
N ASN A 36 31.55 -9.09 -54.30
CA ASN A 36 31.91 -7.78 -54.86
C ASN A 36 31.23 -6.60 -54.16
N THR A 37 31.69 -6.20 -52.98
CA THR A 37 31.63 -4.77 -52.61
C THR A 37 32.64 -4.47 -51.50
N THR A 38 33.79 -3.95 -51.91
CA THR A 38 34.70 -3.20 -51.04
C THR A 38 34.25 -1.75 -51.08
N GLU A 39 33.33 -1.34 -50.21
CA GLU A 39 33.11 0.08 -49.91
C GLU A 39 32.85 0.27 -48.42
N ASP A 40 33.82 0.93 -47.80
CA ASP A 40 33.70 1.93 -46.73
C ASP A 40 32.89 1.56 -45.48
N ASN A 41 33.59 0.94 -44.53
CA ASN A 41 33.06 0.59 -43.21
C ASN A 41 33.73 1.46 -42.15
N THR A 42 33.51 2.78 -42.20
CA THR A 42 33.98 3.71 -41.16
C THR A 42 33.05 4.91 -40.99
N GLN A 43 31.76 4.69 -40.69
CA GLN A 43 30.93 5.65 -39.97
C GLN A 43 29.59 5.02 -39.60
N ASP A 44 29.41 4.64 -38.33
CA ASP A 44 28.13 4.71 -37.59
C ASP A 44 28.19 4.07 -36.18
N GLN A 45 29.35 4.12 -35.50
CA GLN A 45 29.46 3.70 -34.09
C GLN A 45 29.18 4.83 -33.08
N ALA A 46 28.83 6.03 -33.53
CA ALA A 46 28.58 7.18 -32.66
C ALA A 46 27.09 7.35 -32.27
N GLY A 47 26.16 6.81 -33.07
CA GLY A 47 24.71 6.88 -32.79
C GLY A 47 24.27 5.93 -31.67
N ASP A 48 24.73 4.68 -31.71
CA ASP A 48 24.35 3.62 -30.76
C ASP A 48 24.82 3.91 -29.31
N GLN A 49 25.93 4.63 -29.14
CA GLN A 49 26.44 4.97 -27.80
C GLN A 49 25.68 6.14 -27.15
N ALA A 50 25.15 7.08 -27.93
CA ALA A 50 24.38 8.20 -27.42
C ALA A 50 22.97 7.77 -26.99
N GLU A 51 22.32 6.88 -27.74
CA GLU A 51 21.01 6.31 -27.38
C GLU A 51 21.10 5.41 -26.14
N ALA A 52 22.15 4.59 -26.01
CA ALA A 52 22.38 3.77 -24.83
C ALA A 52 22.61 4.60 -23.55
N GLN A 53 23.26 5.77 -23.66
CA GLN A 53 23.48 6.68 -22.53
C GLN A 53 22.20 7.41 -22.11
N GLN A 54 21.40 7.90 -23.07
CA GLN A 54 20.10 8.54 -22.77
C GLN A 54 19.12 7.57 -22.12
N ASN A 55 19.08 6.31 -22.59
CA ASN A 55 18.20 5.29 -22.03
C ASN A 55 18.64 4.90 -20.60
N ASN A 56 19.93 4.92 -20.29
CA ASN A 56 20.42 4.68 -18.93
C ASN A 56 20.02 5.82 -17.98
N GLN A 57 20.15 7.08 -18.40
CA GLN A 57 19.74 8.22 -17.59
C GLN A 57 18.23 8.23 -17.30
N GLN A 58 17.38 8.00 -18.32
CA GLN A 58 15.93 7.92 -18.13
C GLN A 58 15.52 6.77 -17.20
N ASN A 59 16.21 5.62 -17.28
CA ASN A 59 15.93 4.50 -16.38
C ASN A 59 16.34 4.82 -14.94
N GLN A 60 17.43 5.56 -14.72
CA GLN A 60 17.84 5.99 -13.37
C GLN A 60 16.83 6.95 -12.75
N GLU A 61 16.34 7.93 -13.52
CA GLU A 61 15.32 8.89 -13.05
C GLU A 61 14.01 8.18 -12.64
N ARG A 62 13.57 7.20 -13.44
CA ARG A 62 12.39 6.39 -13.13
C ARG A 62 12.56 5.51 -11.89
N ILE A 63 13.75 4.96 -11.67
CA ILE A 63 14.03 4.16 -10.47
C ILE A 63 13.97 5.06 -9.24
N ALA A 64 14.58 6.25 -9.28
CA ALA A 64 14.54 7.20 -8.18
C ALA A 64 13.09 7.63 -7.85
N GLU A 65 12.27 7.94 -8.86
CA GLU A 65 10.85 8.28 -8.67
C GLU A 65 10.05 7.11 -8.06
N LEU A 66 10.31 5.88 -8.49
CA LEU A 66 9.65 4.70 -7.94
C LEU A 66 10.07 4.42 -6.50
N GLU A 67 11.34 4.65 -6.15
CA GLU A 67 11.84 4.52 -4.78
C GLU A 67 11.19 5.55 -3.85
N GLU A 68 11.05 6.80 -4.29
CA GLU A 68 10.32 7.85 -3.57
C GLU A 68 8.85 7.49 -3.36
N LYS A 69 8.15 7.08 -4.44
CA LYS A 69 6.75 6.63 -4.34
C LYS A 69 6.59 5.40 -3.46
N LEU A 70 7.53 4.47 -3.52
CA LEU A 70 7.51 3.27 -2.69
C LEU A 70 7.58 3.65 -1.20
N GLN A 71 8.46 4.58 -0.83
CA GLN A 71 8.52 5.07 0.56
C GLN A 71 7.20 5.70 0.98
N LEU A 72 6.61 6.53 0.13
CA LEU A 72 5.33 7.19 0.40
C LEU A 72 4.19 6.20 0.66
N VAL A 73 4.14 5.08 -0.07
CA VAL A 73 3.04 4.09 0.03
C VAL A 73 3.32 2.92 0.97
N THR A 74 4.51 2.81 1.55
CA THR A 74 4.90 1.67 2.42
C THR A 74 5.28 2.06 3.84
N GLN A 75 5.44 3.36 4.12
CA GLN A 75 5.76 3.87 5.45
C GLN A 75 4.59 4.69 6.00
N ASP A 76 4.38 4.60 7.32
CA ASP A 76 3.54 5.57 8.03
C ASP A 76 4.29 6.91 8.04
N ASN A 77 3.78 7.88 7.30
CA ASN A 77 4.35 9.22 7.20
C ASN A 77 3.68 10.20 8.17
N SER A 78 2.89 9.68 9.11
CA SER A 78 2.04 10.43 10.04
C SER A 78 2.05 9.79 11.43
N GLU A 79 3.25 9.47 11.91
CA GLU A 79 3.46 8.82 13.20
C GLU A 79 2.61 9.45 14.32
N GLY A 80 1.85 8.61 15.02
CA GLY A 80 1.03 9.03 16.16
C GLY A 80 -0.41 9.47 15.82
N GLY A 81 -0.89 9.13 14.62
CA GLY A 81 -2.30 9.22 14.25
C GLY A 81 -2.80 10.65 14.05
N CYS A 82 -4.10 10.87 14.25
CA CYS A 82 -4.76 12.11 13.84
C CYS A 82 -4.08 13.37 14.42
N THR A 83 -3.86 13.42 15.74
CA THR A 83 -3.40 14.64 16.44
C THR A 83 -1.90 14.79 16.49
N ALA A 84 -1.13 13.69 16.58
CA ALA A 84 0.34 13.76 16.61
C ALA A 84 0.96 13.70 15.20
N GLY A 85 0.26 13.17 14.20
CA GLY A 85 0.69 13.21 12.81
C GLY A 85 0.35 14.54 12.14
N CYS A 86 -0.93 14.77 11.86
CA CYS A 86 -1.36 15.83 10.93
C CYS A 86 -2.13 16.99 11.58
N HIS A 87 -3.00 16.72 12.56
CA HIS A 87 -3.88 17.72 13.15
C HIS A 87 -3.24 18.47 14.32
N GLN A 88 -2.22 19.26 14.01
CA GLN A 88 -1.52 20.14 14.96
C GLN A 88 -1.63 21.62 14.57
N GLY A 89 -1.36 22.51 15.54
CA GLY A 89 -1.26 23.96 15.28
C GLY A 89 -2.57 24.53 14.72
N GLU A 90 -2.51 25.15 13.55
CA GLU A 90 -3.69 25.71 12.87
C GLU A 90 -4.65 24.62 12.35
N TYR A 91 -4.12 23.43 12.04
CA TYR A 91 -4.87 22.26 11.56
C TYR A 91 -5.40 21.36 12.67
N ASN A 92 -5.34 21.80 13.94
CA ASN A 92 -5.85 20.99 15.05
C ASN A 92 -7.33 20.62 14.84
N LEU A 93 -7.75 19.48 15.43
CA LEU A 93 -9.10 18.93 15.25
C LEU A 93 -10.20 19.96 15.56
N GLN A 94 -10.03 20.74 16.63
CA GLN A 94 -11.00 21.75 17.03
C GLN A 94 -11.24 22.80 15.96
N ASN A 95 -10.18 23.29 15.33
CA ASN A 95 -10.27 24.27 14.26
C ASN A 95 -10.94 23.67 13.03
N GLN A 96 -10.53 22.46 12.64
CA GLN A 96 -11.08 21.78 11.46
C GLN A 96 -12.57 21.51 11.61
N ILE A 97 -13.03 21.10 12.80
CA ILE A 97 -14.45 20.81 13.07
C ILE A 97 -15.32 22.07 12.96
N LYS A 98 -14.80 23.23 13.37
CA LYS A 98 -15.54 24.51 13.28
C LYS A 98 -15.82 24.94 11.84
N ASP A 99 -14.99 24.50 10.90
CA ASP A 99 -15.12 24.83 9.49
C ASP A 99 -16.07 23.87 8.74
N ILE A 100 -16.56 22.81 9.40
CA ILE A 100 -17.52 21.87 8.82
C ILE A 100 -18.93 22.46 8.86
N GLU A 101 -19.46 22.83 7.70
CA GLU A 101 -20.83 23.34 7.58
C GLU A 101 -21.86 22.35 8.15
N GLY A 102 -22.67 22.82 9.10
CA GLY A 102 -23.72 22.03 9.73
C GLY A 102 -23.25 21.10 10.85
N HIS A 103 -21.94 21.06 11.17
CA HIS A 103 -21.47 20.37 12.37
C HIS A 103 -21.85 21.18 13.63
N PRO A 104 -22.36 20.55 14.70
CA PRO A 104 -22.62 21.25 15.96
C PRO A 104 -21.36 21.89 16.53
N ASP A 105 -21.50 23.05 17.18
CA ASP A 105 -20.40 23.70 17.90
C ASP A 105 -20.13 22.92 19.20
N VAL A 106 -19.19 21.99 19.11
CA VAL A 106 -18.72 21.15 20.23
C VAL A 106 -17.20 21.18 20.29
N GLU A 107 -16.69 20.99 21.50
CA GLU A 107 -15.26 20.80 21.68
C GLU A 107 -14.89 19.35 21.43
N ALA A 108 -13.87 19.13 20.59
CA ALA A 108 -13.30 17.83 20.32
C ALA A 108 -11.80 17.94 20.07
N SER A 109 -11.04 17.28 20.92
CA SER A 109 -9.58 17.23 21.00
C SER A 109 -9.03 15.83 20.81
N SER A 110 -9.87 14.80 20.89
CA SER A 110 -9.50 13.41 20.65
C SER A 110 -10.44 12.72 19.68
N LEU A 111 -10.00 11.58 19.16
CA LEU A 111 -10.73 10.78 18.21
C LEU A 111 -11.93 10.06 18.88
N GLU A 112 -11.79 9.68 20.15
CA GLU A 112 -12.86 9.10 20.96
C GLU A 112 -14.03 10.07 21.15
N GLU A 113 -13.76 11.37 21.25
CA GLU A 113 -14.81 12.40 21.36
C GLU A 113 -15.66 12.47 20.09
N CYS A 114 -15.03 12.33 18.91
CA CYS A 114 -15.75 12.22 17.64
C CYS A 114 -16.66 10.98 17.61
N LEU A 115 -16.19 9.85 18.14
CA LEU A 115 -16.95 8.59 18.16
C LEU A 115 -18.21 8.65 19.04
N GLN A 116 -18.28 9.56 20.02
CA GLN A 116 -19.48 9.70 20.86
C GLN A 116 -20.75 10.02 20.05
N CYS A 117 -20.59 10.80 18.97
CA CYS A 117 -21.68 11.16 18.05
C CYS A 117 -21.65 10.33 16.76
N HIS A 118 -20.45 9.97 16.29
CA HIS A 118 -20.25 9.32 15.00
C HIS A 118 -20.04 7.79 15.11
N ALA A 119 -20.58 7.13 16.13
CA ALA A 119 -20.39 5.69 16.33
C ALA A 119 -20.97 4.82 15.18
N SER A 120 -22.10 5.21 14.60
CA SER A 120 -22.80 4.41 13.58
C SER A 120 -23.76 5.24 12.70
N GLY A 121 -24.34 4.61 11.68
CA GLY A 121 -25.28 5.25 10.76
C GLY A 121 -24.63 5.89 9.53
N GLU A 122 -25.35 6.77 8.85
CA GLU A 122 -24.87 7.46 7.64
C GLU A 122 -23.69 8.38 7.93
N LEU A 123 -23.68 8.99 9.12
CA LEU A 123 -22.59 9.82 9.63
C LEU A 123 -21.63 9.04 10.51
N ALA A 124 -21.53 7.71 10.37
CA ALA A 124 -20.52 6.94 11.10
C ALA A 124 -19.11 7.48 10.82
N PHE A 125 -18.22 7.44 11.82
CA PHE A 125 -16.91 8.07 11.79
C PHE A 125 -16.09 7.56 10.60
N LYS A 126 -16.08 6.25 10.38
CA LYS A 126 -15.47 5.61 9.21
C LYS A 126 -15.97 6.18 7.87
N THR A 127 -17.22 6.58 7.78
CA THR A 127 -17.79 7.09 6.53
C THR A 127 -17.32 8.53 6.30
N VAL A 128 -17.42 9.36 7.34
CA VAL A 128 -17.08 10.78 7.25
C VAL A 128 -15.58 11.00 7.10
N ILE A 129 -14.74 10.25 7.83
CA ILE A 129 -13.29 10.46 7.82
C ILE A 129 -12.67 10.08 6.48
N HIS A 130 -13.07 8.94 5.91
CA HIS A 130 -12.61 8.50 4.60
C HIS A 130 -13.07 9.46 3.51
N LYS A 131 -14.30 9.97 3.57
CA LYS A 131 -14.77 10.97 2.60
C LYS A 131 -13.95 12.26 2.71
N SER A 132 -13.80 12.77 3.92
CA SER A 132 -13.10 14.02 4.19
C SER A 132 -11.63 13.99 3.76
N HIS A 133 -10.96 12.83 3.82
CA HIS A 133 -9.53 12.72 3.47
C HIS A 133 -9.29 12.16 2.08
N LEU A 134 -10.00 11.11 1.66
CA LEU A 134 -9.75 10.44 0.38
C LEU A 134 -10.42 11.12 -0.83
N ILE A 135 -11.45 11.93 -0.57
CA ILE A 135 -12.27 12.55 -1.61
C ILE A 135 -12.19 14.08 -1.55
N GLU A 136 -12.34 14.65 -0.37
CA GLU A 136 -12.44 16.11 -0.19
C GLU A 136 -11.13 16.76 0.25
N GLY A 137 -10.20 15.99 0.82
CA GLY A 137 -8.98 16.50 1.45
C GLY A 137 -7.82 16.58 0.47
N GLU A 138 -7.67 17.70 -0.22
CA GLU A 138 -6.59 17.94 -1.19
C GLU A 138 -5.22 17.62 -0.60
N HIS A 139 -4.91 18.13 0.61
CA HIS A 139 -3.66 17.85 1.32
C HIS A 139 -3.37 16.36 1.51
N TYR A 140 -4.36 15.58 1.95
CA TYR A 140 -4.16 14.15 2.13
C TYR A 140 -3.97 13.42 0.79
N THR A 141 -4.66 13.85 -0.25
CA THR A 141 -4.50 13.24 -1.57
C THR A 141 -3.19 13.59 -2.27
N GLU A 142 -2.69 14.81 -2.08
CA GLU A 142 -1.47 15.30 -2.72
C GLU A 142 -0.21 14.89 -1.97
N ASP A 143 -0.20 15.07 -0.64
CA ASP A 143 1.00 14.88 0.17
C ASP A 143 1.17 13.43 0.65
N TYR A 144 0.08 12.66 0.68
CA TYR A 144 0.04 11.31 1.25
C TYR A 144 -0.49 10.23 0.30
N ASP A 145 -0.80 10.58 -0.95
CA ASP A 145 -1.29 9.68 -2.02
C ASP A 145 -2.39 8.70 -1.56
N LYS A 146 -3.31 9.18 -0.70
CA LYS A 146 -4.42 8.38 -0.18
C LYS A 146 -3.98 7.12 0.59
N ASN A 147 -2.79 7.14 1.16
CA ASN A 147 -2.19 5.95 1.76
C ASN A 147 -2.83 5.60 3.11
N CYS A 148 -3.55 4.48 3.14
CA CYS A 148 -4.28 3.97 4.30
C CYS A 148 -3.40 3.80 5.56
N ILE A 149 -2.11 3.50 5.40
CA ILE A 149 -1.23 3.19 6.55
C ILE A 149 -0.89 4.41 7.39
N ASN A 150 -1.22 5.61 6.91
CA ASN A 150 -1.10 6.86 7.67
C ASN A 150 -2.16 6.99 8.78
N CYS A 151 -3.15 6.09 8.82
CA CYS A 151 -4.11 6.03 9.92
C CYS A 151 -4.31 4.61 10.45
N HIS A 152 -3.92 3.61 9.66
CA HIS A 152 -4.13 2.22 9.97
C HIS A 152 -2.81 1.48 10.17
N ASN A 153 -2.72 0.75 11.28
CA ASN A 153 -1.68 -0.25 11.45
C ASN A 153 -2.20 -1.61 11.06
N ILE A 154 -1.29 -2.44 10.52
CA ILE A 154 -1.55 -3.85 10.29
C ILE A 154 -0.53 -4.64 11.11
N SER A 155 -1.01 -5.40 12.07
CA SER A 155 -0.18 -6.27 12.90
C SER A 155 0.33 -7.50 12.12
N GLU A 156 1.28 -8.24 12.70
CA GLU A 156 1.84 -9.45 12.08
C GLU A 156 0.79 -10.56 11.86
N ASP A 157 -0.26 -10.62 12.68
CA ASP A 157 -1.39 -11.54 12.56
C ASP A 157 -2.51 -11.02 11.64
N GLY A 158 -2.34 -9.82 11.07
CA GLY A 158 -3.25 -9.22 10.10
C GLY A 158 -4.44 -8.48 10.72
N GLU A 159 -4.39 -8.17 12.02
CA GLU A 159 -5.32 -7.26 12.66
C GLU A 159 -5.09 -5.83 12.14
N ILE A 160 -6.16 -5.14 11.80
CA ILE A 160 -6.12 -3.75 11.36
C ILE A 160 -6.62 -2.88 12.50
N THR A 161 -5.79 -1.95 12.93
CA THR A 161 -6.10 -1.05 14.02
C THR A 161 -6.02 0.40 13.55
N VAL A 162 -6.41 1.38 14.38
CA VAL A 162 -6.39 2.81 14.01
C VAL A 162 -5.58 3.58 15.04
N ASP A 163 -4.57 4.30 14.56
CA ASP A 163 -3.72 5.10 15.43
C ASP A 163 -4.53 6.09 16.26
N GLY A 164 -4.40 5.97 17.59
CA GLY A 164 -5.12 6.80 18.53
C GLY A 164 -6.53 6.32 18.91
N LEU A 165 -6.94 5.10 18.52
CA LEU A 165 -8.18 4.46 19.03
C LEU A 165 -7.95 3.19 19.85
N ASP A 166 -6.77 2.58 19.72
CA ASP A 166 -6.54 1.21 20.20
C ASP A 166 -6.20 1.12 21.71
N ASN A 167 -6.39 2.19 22.48
CA ASN A 167 -6.35 2.15 23.94
C ASN A 167 -7.67 1.66 24.56
N GLN A 168 -8.66 1.27 23.76
CA GLN A 168 -9.73 0.44 24.26
C GLN A 168 -9.19 -0.98 24.36
N GLU A 169 -8.84 -1.38 25.58
CA GLU A 169 -8.66 -2.77 25.94
C GLU A 169 -9.67 -3.61 25.16
N ASN A 170 -9.19 -4.42 24.22
CA ASN A 170 -9.79 -5.71 23.94
C ASN A 170 -9.79 -6.45 25.28
N GLY A 171 -10.79 -6.13 26.10
CA GLY A 171 -11.10 -6.80 27.34
C GLY A 171 -11.21 -8.27 26.98
N ASN A 172 -10.25 -9.03 27.49
CA ASN A 172 -10.28 -10.47 27.55
C ASN A 172 -11.71 -10.98 27.75
N ASP A 173 -12.36 -11.44 26.68
CA ASP A 173 -13.39 -12.48 26.73
C ASP A 173 -12.73 -13.85 27.02
N ALA A 174 -11.80 -13.85 27.98
CA ALA A 174 -11.04 -14.99 28.44
C ALA A 174 -11.11 -15.06 29.98
N ASN A 175 -12.33 -15.21 30.50
CA ASN A 175 -12.67 -16.01 31.68
C ASN A 175 -14.07 -15.64 32.18
N ASN A 176 -15.09 -16.22 31.55
CA ASN A 176 -16.34 -16.48 32.24
C ASN A 176 -16.77 -17.91 31.93
N THR A 177 -15.93 -18.84 32.37
CA THR A 177 -16.23 -20.26 32.42
C THR A 177 -16.20 -20.67 33.89
N GLU A 178 -17.36 -21.14 34.34
CA GLU A 178 -17.57 -21.96 35.54
C GLU A 178 -17.50 -21.27 36.91
N ASP A 179 -18.67 -20.80 37.37
CA ASP A 179 -19.02 -20.93 38.79
C ASP A 179 -20.45 -21.50 38.92
N GLU A 180 -20.63 -22.70 38.33
CA GLU A 180 -21.68 -23.63 38.75
C GLU A 180 -21.04 -24.60 39.76
N ASN A 181 -21.11 -24.28 41.06
CA ASN A 181 -21.34 -25.22 42.17
C ASN A 181 -20.91 -24.63 43.51
N ASN A 182 -21.83 -24.00 44.24
CA ASN A 182 -21.96 -24.31 45.67
C ASN A 182 -23.33 -23.90 46.24
N GLN A 183 -24.31 -24.79 46.06
CA GLN A 183 -25.43 -24.91 46.99
C GLN A 183 -25.30 -26.27 47.67
N GLY A 184 -25.06 -26.26 48.98
CA GLY A 184 -24.95 -27.45 49.83
C GLY A 184 -24.45 -27.11 51.22
#